data_AF-A0A4P5W9R3-F1
#
_entry.id   AF-A0A4P5W9R3-F1
#
_cell.length_a   1.000
_cell.length_b   1.000
_cell.length_c   1.000
_cell.angle_alpha   90.00
_cell.angle_beta   90.00
_cell.angle_gamma   90.00
#
_symmetry.space_group_name_H-M   'P 1'
#
loop_
_entity.id
_entity.type
_entity.pdbx_description
1 polymer ?
#
loop_
_entity_poly.entity_id
_entity_poly.type
_entity_poly.pdbx_seq_one_letter_code
_entity_poly.pdbx_strand_id
1 'polypeptide(L)'
;MSIYLLVMVVGCGRPSGDLAAVLEADTRNAGIRASASCDEVFACNNLIFSIDEVSGSRADVSRVLFQFAESQAERRYESVFLSSKGVKKLMLPGDYFQQLGRDYKGGENPLYLMNHLPENTRNLDGTAAFQSWSGGWMGVASKQMDDLTALHDRWWATP
;
A
#
# COMPACT_ATOMS: atom_id res chain seq x y z
N MET A 1 -34.34 -11.54 24.86
CA MET A 1 -33.07 -12.30 24.90
C MET A 1 -32.58 -12.39 23.47
N SER A 2 -31.80 -11.39 23.03
CA SER A 2 -31.37 -11.27 21.63
C SER A 2 -30.09 -12.07 21.45
N ILE A 3 -30.12 -13.08 20.59
CA ILE A 3 -28.99 -13.95 20.28
C ILE A 3 -28.00 -13.13 19.45
N TYR A 4 -26.88 -12.75 20.05
CA TYR A 4 -25.70 -12.30 19.32
C TYR A 4 -25.15 -13.49 18.56
N LEU A 5 -25.32 -13.48 17.24
CA LEU A 5 -24.68 -14.42 16.34
C LEU A 5 -23.18 -14.07 16.27
N LEU A 6 -22.39 -14.63 17.18
CA LEU A 6 -20.94 -14.63 17.10
C LEU A 6 -20.53 -15.61 15.99
N VAL A 7 -20.55 -15.14 14.74
CA VAL A 7 -19.90 -15.87 13.64
C VAL A 7 -18.39 -15.71 13.85
N MET A 8 -17.73 -16.77 14.32
CA MET A 8 -16.28 -16.87 14.16
C MET A 8 -15.99 -16.95 12.67
N VAL A 9 -15.61 -15.83 12.07
CA VAL A 9 -15.08 -15.78 10.70
C VAL A 9 -13.72 -16.45 10.72
N VAL A 10 -13.71 -17.73 10.35
CA VAL A 10 -12.48 -18.44 9.98
C VAL A 10 -12.03 -17.84 8.65
N GLY A 11 -10.95 -17.05 8.64
CA GLY A 11 -10.11 -16.94 7.44
C GLY A 11 -9.99 -15.60 6.70
N CYS A 12 -10.34 -14.45 7.29
CA CYS A 12 -9.75 -13.19 6.86
C CYS A 12 -8.93 -12.63 8.03
N GLY A 13 -7.61 -12.84 8.02
CA GLY A 13 -6.78 -12.19 9.03
C GLY A 13 -6.90 -10.69 8.84
N ARG A 14 -7.17 -9.99 9.95
CA ARG A 14 -7.73 -8.63 9.94
C ARG A 14 -6.70 -7.64 9.40
N PRO A 15 -6.81 -7.15 8.15
CA PRO A 15 -5.82 -6.21 7.60
C PRO A 15 -5.73 -4.95 8.47
N SER A 16 -6.84 -4.53 9.07
CA SER A 16 -6.90 -3.42 10.03
C SER A 16 -6.06 -3.67 11.29
N GLY A 17 -6.09 -4.90 11.83
CA GLY A 17 -5.32 -5.25 13.02
C GLY A 17 -3.82 -5.33 12.72
N ASP A 18 -3.47 -5.92 11.58
CA ASP A 18 -2.08 -6.02 11.12
C ASP A 18 -1.50 -4.62 10.83
N LEU A 19 -2.29 -3.72 10.22
CA LEU A 19 -1.88 -2.32 10.02
C LEU A 19 -1.73 -1.56 11.34
N ALA A 20 -2.65 -1.73 12.30
CA ALA A 20 -2.54 -1.09 13.61
C ALA A 20 -1.22 -1.49 14.31
N ALA A 21 -0.87 -2.78 14.27
CA ALA A 21 0.41 -3.27 14.80
C ALA A 21 1.61 -2.64 14.09
N VAL A 22 1.57 -2.47 12.76
CA VAL A 22 2.62 -1.78 11.98
C VAL A 22 2.77 -0.32 12.42
N LEU A 23 1.66 0.41 12.56
CA LEU A 23 1.67 1.81 12.96
C LEU A 23 2.23 2.01 14.37
N GLU A 24 2.00 1.07 15.29
CA GLU A 24 2.48 1.12 16.67
C GLU A 24 3.93 0.65 16.84
N ALA A 25 4.39 -0.32 16.03
CA ALA A 25 5.69 -0.97 16.20
C ALA A 25 6.90 -0.08 15.86
N ASP A 26 6.71 0.96 15.05
CA ASP A 26 7.78 1.86 14.60
C ASP A 26 7.42 3.31 14.91
N THR A 27 8.15 3.96 15.81
CA THR A 27 7.86 5.34 16.26
C THR A 27 7.90 6.36 15.13
N ARG A 28 8.57 6.05 14.01
CA ARG A 28 8.58 6.89 12.81
C ARG A 28 7.20 6.94 12.12
N ASN A 29 6.31 5.99 12.41
CA ASN A 29 4.93 5.97 11.91
C ASN A 29 3.99 6.95 12.61
N ALA A 30 4.40 7.60 13.70
CA ALA A 30 3.53 8.44 14.52
C ALA A 30 2.85 9.60 13.73
N GLY A 31 3.43 10.02 12.61
CA GLY A 31 2.85 11.05 11.73
C GLY A 31 1.86 10.54 10.69
N ILE A 32 1.57 9.24 10.63
CA ILE A 32 0.69 8.63 9.62
C ILE A 32 -0.56 8.06 10.28
N ARG A 33 -1.73 8.47 9.80
CA ARG A 33 -3.00 7.80 10.09
C ARG A 33 -3.49 7.12 8.82
N ALA A 34 -3.68 5.82 8.92
CA ALA A 34 -4.09 4.97 7.81
C ALA A 34 -5.04 3.88 8.30
N SER A 35 -5.81 3.34 7.36
CA SER A 35 -6.75 2.25 7.60
C SER A 35 -6.63 1.18 6.50
N ALA A 36 -6.92 -0.07 6.88
CA ALA A 36 -6.93 -1.18 5.95
C ALA A 36 -8.21 -1.99 6.10
N SER A 37 -8.83 -2.37 4.99
CA SER A 37 -10.06 -3.16 4.96
C SER A 37 -10.17 -4.00 3.69
N CYS A 38 -11.12 -4.92 3.66
CA CYS A 38 -11.51 -5.64 2.45
C CYS A 38 -12.74 -4.96 1.84
N ASP A 39 -12.88 -4.98 0.52
CA ASP A 39 -14.12 -4.47 -0.11
C ASP A 39 -15.33 -5.38 0.16
N GLU A 40 -15.10 -6.69 0.28
CA GLU A 40 -16.10 -7.69 0.58
C GLU A 40 -15.92 -8.31 1.97
N VAL A 41 -17.05 -8.58 2.63
CA VAL A 41 -17.09 -9.10 4.01
C VAL A 41 -16.70 -10.59 4.07
N PHE A 42 -16.86 -11.33 2.97
CA PHE A 42 -16.74 -12.80 2.96
C PHE A 42 -15.49 -13.32 2.24
N ALA A 43 -14.91 -12.55 1.32
CA ALA A 43 -13.67 -12.88 0.62
C ALA A 43 -12.84 -11.63 0.43
N CYS A 44 -11.63 -11.58 0.99
CA CYS A 44 -10.76 -10.42 0.85
C CYS A 44 -9.94 -10.50 -0.44
N ASN A 45 -10.63 -10.50 -1.59
CA ASN A 45 -9.95 -10.51 -2.89
C ASN A 45 -9.28 -9.15 -3.14
N ASN A 46 -9.95 -8.06 -2.73
CA ASN A 46 -9.42 -6.72 -2.84
C ASN A 46 -9.14 -6.11 -1.48
N LEU A 47 -7.88 -5.71 -1.27
CA LEU A 47 -7.45 -4.95 -0.11
C LEU A 47 -7.61 -3.46 -0.40
N ILE A 48 -8.09 -2.69 0.56
CA ILE A 48 -8.10 -1.24 0.53
C ILE A 48 -7.10 -0.78 1.59
N PHE A 49 -6.09 -0.01 1.17
CA PHE A 49 -5.15 0.67 2.03
C PHE A 49 -5.37 2.18 1.89
N SER A 50 -5.97 2.81 2.89
CA SER A 50 -6.36 4.21 2.88
C SER A 50 -5.43 5.05 3.75
N ILE A 51 -4.94 6.16 3.20
CA ILE A 51 -4.32 7.23 3.97
C ILE A 51 -5.41 8.20 4.40
N ASP A 52 -5.51 8.42 5.70
CA ASP A 52 -6.54 9.30 6.25
C ASP A 52 -5.94 10.67 6.53
N GLU A 53 -4.80 10.71 7.24
CA GLU A 53 -4.09 11.94 7.59
C GLU A 53 -2.57 11.73 7.63
N VAL A 54 -1.81 12.76 7.24
CA VAL A 54 -0.34 12.73 7.19
C VAL A 54 0.21 14.04 7.78
N SER A 55 1.07 13.92 8.78
CA SER A 55 1.95 14.99 9.27
C SER A 55 3.43 14.66 9.07
N GLY A 56 3.75 13.46 8.55
CA GLY A 56 5.10 13.01 8.20
C GLY A 56 5.48 13.27 6.75
N SER A 57 6.55 12.61 6.29
CA SER A 57 7.06 12.72 4.93
C SER A 57 6.40 11.73 3.96
N ARG A 58 6.58 11.94 2.65
CA ARG A 58 6.23 10.93 1.63
C ARG A 58 6.92 9.59 1.87
N ALA A 59 8.18 9.62 2.29
CA ALA A 59 8.95 8.42 2.62
C ALA A 59 8.35 7.65 3.81
N ASP A 60 7.76 8.34 4.78
CA ASP A 60 7.05 7.69 5.89
C ASP A 60 5.80 6.95 5.41
N VAL A 61 5.06 7.53 4.48
CA VAL A 61 3.90 6.85 3.86
C VAL A 61 4.34 5.61 3.10
N SER A 62 5.41 5.69 2.28
CA SER A 62 5.96 4.51 1.60
C SER A 62 6.41 3.44 2.59
N ARG A 63 7.08 3.84 3.68
CA ARG A 63 7.54 2.92 4.72
C ARG A 63 6.37 2.20 5.40
N VAL A 64 5.29 2.90 5.74
CA VAL A 64 4.06 2.26 6.27
C VAL A 64 3.50 1.26 5.27
N LEU A 65 3.40 1.63 3.99
CA LEU A 65 2.92 0.72 2.95
C LEU A 65 3.77 -0.54 2.85
N PHE A 66 5.11 -0.41 2.93
CA PHE A 66 6.04 -1.55 2.81
C PHE A 66 6.02 -2.46 4.05
N GLN A 67 6.01 -1.87 5.25
CA GLN A 67 5.85 -2.62 6.50
C GLN A 67 4.51 -3.36 6.54
N PHE A 68 3.45 -2.72 6.01
CA PHE A 68 2.16 -3.37 5.87
C PHE A 68 2.18 -4.47 4.81
N ALA A 69 2.81 -4.25 3.65
CA ALA A 69 3.00 -5.30 2.65
C ALA A 69 3.74 -6.52 3.24
N GLU A 70 4.78 -6.30 4.04
CA GLU A 70 5.50 -7.35 4.76
C GLU A 70 4.57 -8.14 5.69
N SER A 71 3.73 -7.46 6.48
CA SER A 71 2.78 -8.14 7.38
C SER A 71 1.73 -8.95 6.62
N GLN A 72 1.46 -8.59 5.36
CA GLN A 72 0.53 -9.28 4.47
C GLN A 72 1.21 -10.24 3.47
N ALA A 73 2.53 -10.47 3.54
CA ALA A 73 3.30 -11.16 2.49
C ALA A 73 2.89 -12.61 2.19
N GLU A 74 2.18 -13.27 3.12
CA GLU A 74 1.64 -14.63 2.93
C GLU A 74 0.19 -14.66 2.42
N ARG A 75 -0.42 -13.48 2.24
CA ARG A 75 -1.77 -13.34 1.68
C ARG A 75 -1.70 -13.05 0.19
N ARG A 76 -2.77 -13.44 -0.51
CA ARG A 76 -2.97 -13.14 -1.92
C ARG A 76 -4.19 -12.26 -2.07
N TYR A 77 -4.03 -11.22 -2.86
CA TYR A 77 -5.07 -10.32 -3.29
C TYR A 77 -5.10 -10.34 -4.81
N GLU A 78 -6.26 -10.05 -5.40
CA GLU A 78 -6.33 -9.69 -6.82
C GLU A 78 -5.79 -8.27 -6.99
N SER A 79 -6.23 -7.35 -6.14
CA SER A 79 -5.84 -5.94 -6.19
C SER A 79 -5.69 -5.32 -4.80
N VAL A 80 -4.81 -4.33 -4.69
CA VAL A 80 -4.67 -3.47 -3.52
C VAL A 80 -4.96 -2.04 -3.93
N PHE A 81 -6.09 -1.50 -3.48
CA PHE A 81 -6.48 -0.12 -3.75
C PHE A 81 -5.76 0.84 -2.80
N LEU A 82 -5.04 1.79 -3.40
CA LEU A 82 -4.47 2.94 -2.71
C LEU A 82 -5.56 4.03 -2.63
N SER A 83 -6.06 4.23 -1.42
CA SER A 83 -7.15 5.17 -1.11
C SER A 83 -6.65 6.36 -0.32
N SER A 84 -7.38 7.47 -0.39
CA SER A 84 -7.25 8.59 0.55
C SER A 84 -8.63 9.05 0.99
N LYS A 85 -8.83 9.14 2.31
CA LYS A 85 -10.10 9.60 2.92
C LYS A 85 -11.34 8.89 2.35
N GLY A 86 -11.23 7.57 2.18
CA GLY A 86 -12.32 6.72 1.66
C GLY A 86 -12.53 6.74 0.15
N VAL A 87 -11.69 7.45 -0.61
CA VAL A 87 -11.74 7.50 -2.07
C VAL A 87 -10.58 6.69 -2.65
N LYS A 88 -10.89 5.63 -3.41
CA LYS A 88 -9.89 4.89 -4.20
C LYS A 88 -9.27 5.84 -5.24
N LYS A 89 -7.95 5.92 -5.31
CA LYS A 89 -7.24 6.81 -6.25
C LYS A 89 -6.40 6.01 -7.25
N LEU A 90 -5.71 4.98 -6.77
CA LEU A 90 -4.82 4.13 -7.56
C LEU A 90 -4.94 2.67 -7.10
N MET A 91 -4.27 1.77 -7.83
CA MET A 91 -4.30 0.34 -7.55
C MET A 91 -2.91 -0.27 -7.75
N LEU A 92 -2.54 -1.21 -6.89
CA LEU A 92 -1.43 -2.13 -7.10
C LEU A 92 -1.99 -3.51 -7.47
N PRO A 93 -1.40 -4.21 -8.46
CA PRO A 93 -1.62 -5.63 -8.64
C PRO A 93 -1.30 -6.39 -7.35
N GLY A 94 -2.15 -7.34 -6.95
CA GLY A 94 -1.98 -8.04 -5.68
C GLY A 94 -0.76 -8.96 -5.61
N ASP A 95 -0.32 -9.50 -6.75
CA ASP A 95 0.93 -10.24 -6.89
C ASP A 95 2.16 -9.34 -6.67
N TYR A 96 2.16 -8.13 -7.23
CA TYR A 96 3.19 -7.13 -6.97
C TYR A 96 3.22 -6.72 -5.49
N PHE A 97 2.06 -6.45 -4.88
CA PHE A 97 2.00 -6.12 -3.45
C PHE A 97 2.55 -7.24 -2.56
N GLN A 98 2.25 -8.50 -2.90
CA GLN A 98 2.82 -9.65 -2.22
C GLN A 98 4.35 -9.70 -2.38
N GLN A 99 4.85 -9.48 -3.60
CA GLN A 99 6.29 -9.45 -3.88
C GLN A 99 6.98 -8.32 -3.10
N LEU A 100 6.41 -7.13 -3.09
CA LEU A 100 6.89 -5.96 -2.34
C LEU A 100 7.07 -6.28 -0.85
N GLY A 101 6.10 -6.97 -0.26
CA GLY A 101 6.19 -7.42 1.14
C GLY A 101 7.32 -8.43 1.38
N ARG A 102 7.52 -9.37 0.45
CA ARG A 102 8.60 -10.37 0.53
C ARG A 102 9.98 -9.72 0.36
N ASP A 103 10.11 -8.78 -0.56
CA ASP A 103 11.36 -8.06 -0.83
C ASP A 103 11.74 -7.17 0.37
N TYR A 104 10.77 -6.45 0.93
CA TYR A 104 11.01 -5.63 2.12
C TYR A 104 11.44 -6.49 3.32
N LYS A 105 10.75 -7.62 3.56
CA LYS A 105 11.13 -8.61 4.57
C LYS A 105 12.52 -9.21 4.35
N GLY A 106 12.90 -9.40 3.08
CA GLY A 106 14.22 -9.88 2.67
C GLY A 106 15.36 -8.88 2.87
N GLY A 107 15.05 -7.64 3.24
CA GLY A 107 16.03 -6.57 3.44
C GLY A 107 16.41 -5.82 2.16
N GLU A 108 15.58 -5.88 1.12
CA GLU A 108 15.78 -5.10 -0.11
C GLU A 108 15.86 -3.59 0.23
N ASN A 109 16.67 -2.86 -0.53
CA ASN A 109 16.90 -1.44 -0.24
C ASN A 109 15.59 -0.64 -0.34
N PRO A 110 15.13 0.05 0.72
CA PRO A 110 13.88 0.81 0.67
C PRO A 110 13.83 1.86 -0.44
N LEU A 111 14.96 2.46 -0.80
CA LEU A 111 15.04 3.42 -1.90
C LEU A 111 14.81 2.74 -3.26
N TYR A 112 15.30 1.50 -3.42
CA TYR A 112 15.04 0.72 -4.62
C TYR A 112 13.54 0.41 -4.75
N LEU A 113 12.91 -0.05 -3.67
CA LEU A 113 11.46 -0.33 -3.64
C LEU A 113 10.64 0.94 -3.92
N MET A 114 11.01 2.07 -3.32
CA MET A 114 10.39 3.37 -3.56
C MET A 114 10.46 3.77 -5.04
N ASN A 115 11.62 3.61 -5.69
CA ASN A 115 11.80 4.00 -7.09
C ASN A 115 11.04 3.11 -8.09
N HIS A 116 10.74 1.86 -7.73
CA HIS A 116 10.00 0.92 -8.59
C HIS A 116 8.50 0.85 -8.25
N LEU A 117 8.05 1.50 -7.17
CA LEU A 117 6.64 1.54 -6.80
C LEU A 117 5.75 2.21 -7.88
N PRO A 118 6.12 3.36 -8.48
CA PRO A 118 5.27 4.03 -9.45
C PRO A 118 5.03 3.20 -10.72
N GLU A 119 6.06 2.60 -11.29
CA GLU A 119 5.94 1.79 -12.53
C GLU A 119 5.01 0.57 -12.36
N ASN A 120 4.87 0.07 -11.13
CA ASN A 120 3.97 -1.03 -10.80
C ASN A 120 2.56 -0.57 -10.37
N THR A 121 2.34 0.74 -10.30
CA THR A 121 1.04 1.31 -9.96
C THR A 121 0.14 1.47 -11.19
N ARG A 122 -1.14 1.17 -11.01
CA ARG A 122 -2.19 1.26 -12.03
C ARG A 122 -3.23 2.32 -11.69
N ASN A 123 -3.85 2.86 -12.73
CA ASN A 123 -5.12 3.60 -12.61
C ASN A 123 -6.24 2.62 -12.24
N LEU A 124 -7.39 3.14 -11.81
CA LEU A 124 -8.54 2.30 -11.42
C LEU A 124 -9.16 1.51 -12.57
N ASP A 125 -8.88 1.90 -13.82
CA ASP A 125 -9.26 1.16 -15.03
C ASP A 125 -8.26 0.04 -15.40
N GLY A 126 -7.21 -0.14 -14.59
CA GLY A 126 -6.16 -1.14 -14.81
C GLY A 126 -5.02 -0.71 -15.73
N THR A 127 -5.10 0.47 -16.35
CA THR A 127 -3.99 1.00 -17.18
C THR A 127 -2.80 1.41 -16.32
N ALA A 128 -1.60 1.47 -16.89
CA ALA A 128 -0.41 1.94 -16.17
C ALA A 128 -0.61 3.40 -15.69
N ALA A 129 -0.38 3.65 -14.40
CA ALA A 129 -0.47 5.01 -13.85
C ALA A 129 0.77 5.85 -14.20
N PHE A 130 1.92 5.18 -14.38
CA PHE A 130 3.23 5.76 -14.68
C PHE A 130 3.89 4.96 -15.82
N GLN A 131 4.86 5.58 -16.49
CA GLN A 131 5.61 4.93 -17.56
C GLN A 131 6.81 4.18 -16.99
N SER A 132 7.32 3.20 -17.74
CA SER A 132 8.63 2.60 -17.46
C SER A 132 9.72 3.40 -18.17
N TRP A 133 10.84 3.62 -17.50
CA TRP A 133 11.97 4.38 -18.04
C TRP A 133 13.10 3.46 -18.46
N SER A 134 13.76 3.81 -19.57
CA SER A 134 14.96 3.15 -20.06
C SER A 134 16.00 4.18 -20.48
N GLY A 135 17.28 3.79 -20.48
CA GLY A 135 18.41 4.67 -20.82
C GLY A 135 19.52 4.63 -19.78
N GLY A 136 20.29 5.72 -19.67
CA GLY A 136 21.35 5.83 -18.67
C GLY A 136 20.81 5.87 -17.24
N TRP A 137 21.47 5.15 -16.33
CA TRP A 137 21.02 4.93 -14.95
C TRP A 137 20.66 6.23 -14.20
N MET A 138 21.42 7.30 -14.39
CA MET A 138 21.16 8.60 -13.74
C MET A 138 19.87 9.26 -14.25
N GLY A 139 19.59 9.15 -15.56
CA GLY A 139 18.36 9.66 -16.15
C GLY A 139 17.14 8.87 -15.71
N VAL A 140 17.26 7.53 -15.66
CA VAL A 140 16.21 6.63 -15.17
C VAL A 140 15.91 6.92 -13.70
N ALA A 141 16.93 7.01 -12.85
CA ALA A 141 16.75 7.28 -11.42
C ALA A 141 16.06 8.63 -11.16
N SER A 142 16.44 9.69 -11.90
CA SER A 142 15.78 11.00 -11.79
C SER A 142 14.29 10.90 -12.12
N LYS A 143 13.92 10.16 -13.18
CA LYS A 143 12.52 10.00 -13.58
C LYS A 143 11.71 9.15 -12.61
N GLN A 144 12.30 8.10 -12.05
CA GLN A 144 11.66 7.30 -11.01
C GLN A 144 11.37 8.14 -9.74
N MET A 145 12.26 9.06 -9.36
CA MET A 145 12.04 9.96 -8.23
C MET A 145 10.93 10.99 -8.51
N ASP A 146 10.88 11.53 -9.74
CA ASP A 146 9.78 12.40 -10.19
C ASP A 146 8.44 11.66 -10.11
N ASP A 147 8.38 10.42 -10.63
CA ASP A 147 7.19 9.58 -10.61
C ASP A 147 6.77 9.18 -9.20
N LEU A 148 7.71 8.94 -8.29
CA LEU A 148 7.42 8.69 -6.87
C LEU A 148 6.76 9.90 -6.20
N THR A 149 7.23 11.11 -6.53
CA THR A 149 6.62 12.34 -6.03
C THR A 149 5.18 12.47 -6.55
N ALA A 150 5.00 12.27 -7.86
CA ALA A 150 3.69 12.31 -8.51
C ALA A 150 2.73 11.21 -8.02
N LEU A 151 3.24 10.03 -7.66
CA LEU A 151 2.48 8.95 -7.03
C LEU A 151 1.83 9.41 -5.73
N HIS A 152 2.61 10.00 -4.82
CA HIS A 152 2.07 10.50 -3.55
C HIS A 152 1.10 11.66 -3.74
N ASP A 153 1.36 12.54 -4.72
CA ASP A 153 0.48 13.66 -5.04
C ASP A 153 -0.89 13.19 -5.54
N ARG A 154 -0.91 12.17 -6.40
CA ARG A 154 -2.14 11.56 -6.93
C ARG A 154 -2.86 10.68 -5.92
N TRP A 155 -2.12 10.12 -4.96
CA TRP A 155 -2.68 9.21 -3.97
C TRP A 155 -3.28 9.96 -2.77
N TRP A 156 -2.53 10.82 -2.09
CA TRP A 156 -3.00 11.39 -0.81
C TRP A 156 -2.69 12.87 -0.60
N ALA A 157 -1.64 13.42 -1.22
CA ALA A 157 -1.20 14.79 -0.92
C ALA A 157 -2.04 15.87 -1.62
N THR A 158 -2.77 15.52 -2.67
CA THR A 158 -3.74 16.40 -3.34
C THR A 158 -5.17 15.99 -2.96
N PRO A 159 -6.10 16.94 -2.74
CA PRO A 159 -7.51 16.65 -2.43
C PRO A 159 -8.18 15.67 -3.43
#